data_AF-A0A9P1FY34-F1
#
_entry.id   AF-A0A9P1FY34-F1
#
_cell.length_a   1.000
_cell.length_b   1.000
_cell.length_c   1.000
_cell.angle_alpha   90.00
_cell.angle_beta   90.00
_cell.angle_gamma   90.00
#
_symmetry.space_group_name_H-M   'P 1'
#
loop_
_entity.id
_entity.type
_entity.pdbx_description
1 polymer ?
#
loop_
_entity_poly.entity_id
_entity_poly.type
_entity_poly.pdbx_seq_one_letter_code
_entity_poly.pdbx_strand_id
1 'polypeptide(L)'
;NKRKIEGPPELDRSELKLAVQLCAVLEPLRLATRLIEAEDRALCSLYLPLFHQCSETLGKNRGALPLPKELRKAFGENVQISSLLEVPNKLRLFLAADLKKIRERHLVGTTGDDLLAVATFLDGRFQKHHVWQSMLSLEDTKNKVAQMALQASQDFPALVERLRKQAQDPVNWTLAALAKAEAAPKPRGRGGRGGRGRGRARAQSDPAPKSRCASEAALQETTPSGHNLKRRRLQPQTSAEEWLFGQPEQQEEEVVLADVDAVKQQISEELTCYLRLGHASQLGSSPLSFWKNRRSELPFLSALARIIYSIPASTAALERLFSAAGRAVCHRRPRLNVRKAAKLIFAHANVARNITGRIGAKKPVEE
;
A
#
# COMPACT_ATOMS: atom_id res chain seq x y z
N ASN A 1 34.96 20.31 -32.86
CA ASN A 1 35.32 20.79 -31.49
C ASN A 1 34.97 19.75 -30.43
N LYS A 2 35.93 18.86 -30.16
CA LYS A 2 35.86 17.84 -29.11
C LYS A 2 36.00 18.57 -27.76
N ARG A 3 34.95 18.57 -26.93
CA ARG A 3 35.08 19.04 -25.53
C ARG A 3 36.09 18.12 -24.85
N LYS A 4 37.30 18.63 -24.58
CA LYS A 4 38.30 17.97 -23.74
C LYS A 4 37.71 17.93 -22.33
N ILE A 5 37.09 16.82 -21.99
CA ILE A 5 36.80 16.49 -20.60
C ILE A 5 38.13 15.98 -20.07
N GLU A 6 38.89 16.86 -19.42
CA GLU A 6 40.03 16.43 -18.61
C GLU A 6 39.46 15.58 -17.49
N GLY A 7 39.76 14.28 -17.52
CA GLY A 7 39.49 13.39 -16.41
C GLY A 7 40.32 13.80 -15.19
N PRO A 8 40.06 13.22 -14.00
CA PRO A 8 40.99 13.32 -12.88
C PRO A 8 42.41 13.02 -13.35
N PRO A 9 43.45 13.68 -12.80
CA PRO A 9 44.83 13.50 -13.24
C PRO A 9 45.33 12.06 -13.15
N GLU A 10 44.61 11.18 -12.43
CA GLU A 10 44.96 9.76 -12.26
C GLU A 10 44.30 8.80 -13.27
N LEU A 11 43.41 9.25 -14.16
CA LEU A 11 42.65 8.38 -15.07
C LEU A 11 42.89 8.71 -16.55
N ASP A 12 43.29 7.69 -17.32
CA ASP A 12 43.43 7.82 -18.77
C ASP A 12 42.06 7.99 -19.45
N ARG A 13 42.05 8.55 -20.67
CA ARG A 13 40.80 8.78 -21.43
C ARG A 13 40.01 7.49 -21.68
N SER A 14 40.71 6.38 -21.89
CA SER A 14 40.13 5.04 -22.04
C SER A 14 39.47 4.57 -20.74
N GLU A 15 40.15 4.78 -19.62
CA GLU A 15 39.67 4.40 -18.28
C GLU A 15 38.48 5.26 -17.85
N LEU A 16 38.53 6.57 -18.12
CA LEU A 16 37.41 7.49 -17.89
C LEU A 16 36.18 7.05 -18.69
N LYS A 17 36.35 6.69 -19.97
CA LYS A 17 35.26 6.17 -20.81
C LYS A 17 34.70 4.86 -20.24
N LEU A 18 35.57 3.95 -19.80
CA LEU A 18 35.16 2.69 -19.19
C LEU A 18 34.37 2.93 -17.89
N ALA A 19 34.86 3.79 -17.00
CA ALA A 19 34.20 4.13 -15.74
C ALA A 19 32.80 4.74 -15.97
N VAL A 20 32.67 5.68 -16.90
CA VAL A 20 31.38 6.30 -17.26
C VAL A 20 30.39 5.25 -17.77
N GLN A 21 30.84 4.32 -18.61
CA GLN A 21 29.99 3.25 -19.12
C GLN A 21 29.59 2.25 -18.04
N LEU A 22 30.47 1.91 -17.10
CA LEU A 22 30.12 1.10 -15.93
C LEU A 22 29.07 1.79 -15.05
N CYS A 23 29.22 3.09 -14.81
CA CYS A 23 28.20 3.87 -14.10
C CYS A 23 26.85 3.84 -14.82
N ALA A 24 26.83 3.92 -16.15
CA ALA A 24 25.58 3.82 -16.93
C ALA A 24 24.92 2.45 -16.81
N VAL A 25 25.70 1.36 -16.74
CA VAL A 25 25.20 -0.01 -16.54
C VAL A 25 24.62 -0.19 -15.13
N LEU A 26 25.22 0.42 -14.11
CA LEU A 26 24.77 0.31 -12.72
C LEU A 26 23.64 1.28 -12.35
N GLU A 27 23.43 2.35 -13.12
CA GLU A 27 22.45 3.39 -12.82
C GLU A 27 21.00 2.86 -12.69
N PRO A 28 20.48 1.96 -13.56
CA PRO A 28 19.13 1.41 -13.39
C PRO A 28 18.94 0.72 -12.03
N LEU A 29 19.93 -0.05 -11.59
CA LEU A 29 19.89 -0.72 -10.29
C LEU A 29 19.95 0.29 -9.14
N ARG A 30 20.82 1.29 -9.24
CA ARG A 30 20.90 2.39 -8.25
C ARG A 30 19.59 3.16 -8.14
N LEU A 31 18.91 3.41 -9.25
CA LEU A 31 17.62 4.09 -9.26
C LEU A 31 16.54 3.23 -8.60
N ALA A 32 16.47 1.94 -8.93
CA ALA A 32 15.50 1.03 -8.34
C ALA A 32 15.71 0.86 -6.83
N THR A 33 16.94 0.65 -6.37
CA THR A 33 17.23 0.51 -4.93
C THR A 33 16.88 1.79 -4.18
N ARG A 34 17.27 2.97 -4.69
CA ARG A 34 16.92 4.25 -4.06
C ARG A 34 15.42 4.49 -3.94
N LEU A 35 14.64 4.06 -4.94
CA LEU A 35 13.18 4.21 -4.90
C LEU A 35 12.53 3.25 -3.89
N ILE A 36 13.04 2.03 -3.75
CA ILE A 36 12.54 1.04 -2.79
C ILE A 36 13.02 1.32 -1.37
N GLU A 37 14.17 1.97 -1.20
CA GLU A 37 14.72 2.37 0.10
C GLU A 37 14.07 3.64 0.68
N ALA A 38 13.26 4.35 -0.12
CA ALA A 38 12.56 5.54 0.31
C ALA A 38 11.67 5.26 1.55
N GLU A 39 11.38 6.29 2.32
CA GLU A 39 10.53 6.17 3.53
C GLU A 39 9.03 6.30 3.23
N ASP A 40 8.67 6.37 1.95
CA ASP A 40 7.26 6.47 1.56
C ASP A 40 6.50 5.19 1.89
N ARG A 41 5.19 5.31 2.06
CA ARG A 41 4.31 4.19 2.35
C ARG A 41 3.79 3.61 1.02
N ALA A 42 3.55 2.30 0.96
CA ALA A 42 3.16 1.54 -0.25
C ALA A 42 4.30 1.19 -1.23
N LEU A 43 5.54 1.03 -0.77
CA LEU A 43 6.70 0.69 -1.62
C LEU A 43 6.57 -0.67 -2.33
N CYS A 44 5.78 -1.59 -1.78
CA CYS A 44 5.59 -2.92 -2.37
C CYS A 44 4.94 -2.86 -3.76
N SER A 45 4.15 -1.83 -4.08
CA SER A 45 3.60 -1.65 -5.42
C SER A 45 4.65 -1.26 -6.47
N LEU A 46 5.79 -0.72 -6.05
CA LEU A 46 6.86 -0.27 -6.94
C LEU A 46 7.77 -1.43 -7.38
N TYR A 47 7.81 -2.53 -6.62
CA TYR A 47 8.80 -3.58 -6.79
C TYR A 47 8.77 -4.20 -8.19
N LEU A 48 7.62 -4.70 -8.64
CA LEU A 48 7.49 -5.35 -9.95
C LEU A 48 7.67 -4.38 -11.12
N PRO A 49 7.09 -3.16 -11.13
CA PRO A 49 7.38 -2.15 -12.14
C PRO A 49 8.86 -1.78 -12.23
N LEU A 50 9.55 -1.60 -11.10
CA LEU A 50 10.97 -1.29 -11.07
C LEU A 50 11.83 -2.44 -11.56
N PHE A 51 11.51 -3.65 -11.13
CA PHE A 51 12.18 -4.87 -11.58
C PHE A 51 12.03 -5.04 -13.11
N HIS A 52 10.81 -4.90 -13.63
CA HIS A 52 10.55 -4.91 -15.06
C HIS A 52 11.36 -3.87 -15.80
N GLN A 53 11.36 -2.62 -15.31
CA GLN A 53 12.09 -1.56 -16.00
C GLN A 53 13.62 -1.74 -15.92
N CYS A 54 14.16 -2.29 -14.83
CA CYS A 54 15.57 -2.67 -14.77
C CYS A 54 15.91 -3.77 -15.77
N SER A 55 15.08 -4.82 -15.85
CA SER A 55 15.26 -5.91 -16.80
C SER A 55 15.20 -5.42 -18.25
N GLU A 56 14.25 -4.53 -18.58
CA GLU A 56 14.11 -3.99 -19.94
C GLU A 56 15.25 -3.03 -20.32
N THR A 57 15.69 -2.17 -19.39
CA THR A 57 16.81 -1.23 -19.64
C THR A 57 18.14 -1.95 -19.81
N LEU A 58 18.41 -3.00 -19.04
CA LEU A 58 19.60 -3.83 -19.18
C LEU A 58 19.48 -4.85 -20.32
N GLY A 59 18.26 -5.15 -20.76
CA GLY A 59 17.95 -6.08 -21.83
C GLY A 59 18.37 -5.61 -23.24
N LYS A 60 17.92 -6.33 -24.26
CA LYS A 60 18.23 -6.00 -25.68
C LYS A 60 17.26 -4.98 -26.28
N ASN A 61 16.16 -4.68 -25.59
CA ASN A 61 15.03 -3.93 -26.13
C ASN A 61 15.24 -2.40 -26.12
N ARG A 62 16.19 -1.90 -25.33
CA ARG A 62 16.51 -0.47 -25.23
C ARG A 62 17.80 -0.14 -25.96
N GLY A 63 17.81 0.97 -26.70
CA GLY A 63 19.01 1.43 -27.43
C GLY A 63 20.04 2.14 -26.56
N ALA A 64 19.64 2.67 -25.40
CA ALA A 64 20.50 3.51 -24.56
C ALA A 64 20.27 3.30 -23.06
N LEU A 65 21.33 3.53 -22.28
CA LEU A 65 21.37 3.46 -20.83
C LEU A 65 21.41 4.87 -20.22
N PRO A 66 20.66 5.13 -19.13
CA PRO A 66 20.66 6.41 -18.47
C PRO A 66 21.98 6.64 -17.70
N LEU A 67 22.45 7.89 -17.69
CA LEU A 67 23.56 8.28 -16.81
C LEU A 67 23.07 8.91 -15.49
N PRO A 68 23.85 8.76 -14.39
CA PRO A 68 23.62 9.47 -13.15
C PRO A 68 23.56 10.99 -13.39
N LYS A 69 22.63 11.68 -12.73
CA LYS A 69 22.39 13.13 -12.92
C LYS A 69 23.67 13.96 -12.75
N GLU A 70 24.54 13.52 -11.85
CA GLU A 70 25.83 14.14 -11.53
C GLU A 70 26.79 14.13 -12.74
N LEU A 71 26.72 13.10 -13.58
CA LEU A 71 27.58 12.92 -14.76
C LEU A 71 26.99 13.51 -16.04
N ARG A 72 25.69 13.81 -16.06
CA ARG A 72 25.00 14.27 -17.29
C ARG A 72 25.56 15.56 -17.87
N LYS A 73 25.97 16.49 -17.01
CA LYS A 73 26.56 17.77 -17.44
C LYS A 73 27.85 17.58 -18.24
N ALA A 74 28.66 16.59 -17.87
CA ALA A 74 29.95 16.33 -18.48
C ALA A 74 29.83 15.39 -19.69
N PHE A 75 29.05 14.31 -19.58
CA PHE A 75 29.07 13.20 -20.54
C PHE A 75 27.78 13.02 -21.35
N GLY A 76 26.77 13.88 -21.16
CA GLY A 76 25.46 13.79 -21.81
C GLY A 76 24.47 12.91 -21.03
N GLU A 77 23.25 12.79 -21.52
CA GLU A 77 22.16 12.17 -20.76
C GLU A 77 22.19 10.64 -20.75
N ASN A 78 22.59 10.03 -21.88
CA ASN A 78 22.49 8.59 -22.10
C ASN A 78 23.73 8.05 -22.82
N VAL A 79 24.03 6.77 -22.59
CA VAL A 79 25.06 5.99 -23.30
C VAL A 79 24.40 4.99 -24.24
N GLN A 80 24.73 5.03 -25.52
CA GLN A 80 24.20 4.07 -26.51
C GLN A 80 24.78 2.68 -26.27
N ILE A 81 23.94 1.64 -26.28
CA ILE A 81 24.36 0.26 -26.05
C ILE A 81 25.34 -0.21 -27.14
N SER A 82 25.15 0.24 -28.38
CA SER A 82 26.07 -0.05 -29.50
C SER A 82 27.49 0.52 -29.31
N SER A 83 27.64 1.51 -28.43
CA SER A 83 28.92 2.17 -28.16
C SER A 83 29.65 1.62 -26.92
N LEU A 84 29.07 0.63 -26.25
CA LEU A 84 29.63 0.04 -25.03
C LEU A 84 30.92 -0.73 -25.33
N LEU A 85 31.89 -0.57 -24.45
CA LEU A 85 33.08 -1.39 -24.38
C LEU A 85 32.73 -2.82 -23.93
N GLU A 86 33.63 -3.75 -24.19
CA GLU A 86 33.42 -5.18 -23.93
C GLU A 86 33.08 -5.47 -22.47
N VAL A 87 33.81 -4.89 -21.51
CA VAL A 87 33.62 -5.13 -20.07
C VAL A 87 32.25 -4.62 -19.58
N PRO A 88 31.85 -3.34 -19.80
CA PRO A 88 30.49 -2.88 -19.49
C PRO A 88 29.38 -3.71 -20.16
N ASN A 89 29.57 -4.12 -21.41
CA ASN A 89 28.57 -4.93 -22.11
C ASN A 89 28.43 -6.34 -21.51
N LYS A 90 29.55 -6.99 -21.15
CA LYS A 90 29.54 -8.26 -20.42
C LYS A 90 28.84 -8.13 -19.07
N LEU A 91 29.15 -7.09 -18.29
CA LEU A 91 28.49 -6.83 -17.00
C LEU A 91 26.98 -6.61 -17.17
N ARG A 92 26.57 -5.82 -18.17
CA ARG A 92 25.14 -5.58 -18.47
C ARG A 92 24.39 -6.88 -18.77
N LEU A 93 24.94 -7.72 -19.65
CA LEU A 93 24.33 -9.00 -20.01
C LEU A 93 24.26 -9.95 -18.82
N PHE A 94 25.32 -9.99 -18.01
CA PHE A 94 25.35 -10.75 -16.77
C PHE A 94 24.24 -10.31 -15.81
N LEU A 95 24.13 -9.00 -15.52
CA LEU A 95 23.09 -8.46 -14.64
C LEU A 95 21.68 -8.71 -15.17
N ALA A 96 21.47 -8.57 -16.48
CA ALA A 96 20.17 -8.85 -17.09
C ALA A 96 19.75 -10.33 -16.96
N ALA A 97 20.70 -11.26 -17.09
CA ALA A 97 20.46 -12.68 -16.89
C ALA A 97 20.25 -13.03 -15.41
N ASP A 98 21.06 -12.44 -14.53
CA ASP A 98 20.99 -12.67 -13.09
C ASP A 98 19.66 -12.19 -12.49
N LEU A 99 19.17 -11.02 -12.91
CA LEU A 99 17.84 -10.53 -12.49
C LEU A 99 16.74 -11.54 -12.80
N LYS A 100 16.69 -12.06 -14.04
CA LYS A 100 15.69 -13.07 -14.44
C LYS A 100 15.79 -14.32 -13.58
N LYS A 101 17.00 -14.82 -13.38
CA LYS A 101 17.28 -16.01 -12.56
C LYS A 101 16.87 -15.83 -11.09
N ILE A 102 17.12 -14.66 -10.51
CA ILE A 102 16.74 -14.34 -9.13
C ILE A 102 15.22 -14.36 -8.98
N ARG A 103 14.47 -13.75 -9.91
CA ARG A 103 13.00 -13.77 -9.85
C ARG A 103 12.45 -15.18 -9.97
N GLU A 104 12.93 -15.96 -10.92
CA GLU A 104 12.50 -17.35 -11.11
C GLU A 104 12.76 -18.20 -9.86
N ARG A 105 13.91 -18.01 -9.21
CA ARG A 105 14.30 -18.77 -8.02
C ARG A 105 13.55 -18.38 -6.75
N HIS A 106 13.30 -17.08 -6.55
CA HIS A 106 12.89 -16.56 -5.24
C HIS A 106 11.46 -15.98 -5.20
N LEU A 107 10.87 -15.67 -6.35
CA LEU A 107 9.54 -15.04 -6.41
C LEU A 107 8.52 -15.93 -7.10
N VAL A 108 8.81 -16.44 -8.29
CA VAL A 108 7.83 -17.18 -9.10
C VAL A 108 7.28 -18.38 -8.33
N GLY A 109 5.96 -18.45 -8.19
CA GLY A 109 5.27 -19.54 -7.47
C GLY A 109 5.22 -19.39 -5.95
N THR A 110 5.73 -18.28 -5.39
CA THR A 110 5.63 -17.97 -3.97
C THR A 110 4.43 -17.06 -3.69
N THR A 111 3.94 -17.07 -2.45
CA THR A 111 2.93 -16.11 -1.97
C THR A 111 3.41 -14.66 -2.07
N GLY A 112 4.73 -14.43 -2.09
CA GLY A 112 5.33 -13.11 -2.26
C GLY A 112 5.05 -12.50 -3.63
N ASP A 113 5.11 -13.28 -4.71
CA ASP A 113 4.81 -12.80 -6.06
C ASP A 113 3.34 -12.41 -6.20
N ASP A 114 2.44 -13.17 -5.57
CA ASP A 114 1.02 -12.85 -5.50
C ASP A 114 0.76 -11.53 -4.75
N LEU A 115 1.40 -11.37 -3.58
CA LEU A 115 1.29 -10.14 -2.79
C LEU A 115 1.80 -8.91 -3.55
N LEU A 116 2.91 -9.06 -4.27
CA LEU A 116 3.48 -7.99 -5.08
C LEU A 116 2.62 -7.68 -6.31
N ALA A 117 2.04 -8.70 -6.94
CA ALA A 117 1.10 -8.54 -8.05
C ALA A 117 -0.15 -7.77 -7.59
N VAL A 118 -0.72 -8.16 -6.45
CA VAL A 118 -1.87 -7.48 -5.82
C VAL A 118 -1.51 -6.04 -5.44
N ALA A 119 -0.35 -5.81 -4.82
CA ALA A 119 0.12 -4.46 -4.46
C ALA A 119 0.25 -3.56 -5.69
N THR A 120 0.80 -4.09 -6.78
CA THR A 120 0.97 -3.40 -8.06
C THR A 120 -0.39 -3.12 -8.73
N PHE A 121 -1.33 -4.07 -8.65
CA PHE A 121 -2.68 -3.92 -9.19
C PHE A 121 -3.48 -2.83 -8.47
N LEU A 122 -3.39 -2.78 -7.15
CA LEU A 122 -4.07 -1.79 -6.30
C LEU A 122 -3.46 -0.37 -6.43
N ASP A 123 -2.34 -0.22 -7.15
CA ASP A 123 -1.77 1.08 -7.45
C ASP A 123 -2.26 1.55 -8.82
N GLY A 124 -3.15 2.54 -8.82
CA GLY A 124 -3.75 3.10 -10.03
C GLY A 124 -2.72 3.60 -11.06
N ARG A 125 -1.50 3.93 -10.63
CA ARG A 125 -0.40 4.39 -11.51
C ARG A 125 0.11 3.28 -12.44
N PHE A 126 -0.03 2.02 -12.06
CA PHE A 126 0.52 0.89 -12.82
C PHE A 126 -0.52 0.10 -13.62
N GLN A 127 -1.80 0.50 -13.61
CA GLN A 127 -2.85 -0.23 -14.34
C GLN A 127 -2.56 -0.43 -15.83
N LYS A 128 -1.91 0.54 -16.50
CA LYS A 128 -1.51 0.46 -17.92
C LYS A 128 -0.03 0.11 -18.13
N HIS A 129 0.66 -0.32 -17.09
CA HIS A 129 2.08 -0.60 -17.18
C HIS A 129 2.33 -1.92 -17.94
N HIS A 130 3.45 -2.00 -18.67
CA HIS A 130 3.80 -3.17 -19.50
C HIS A 130 4.05 -4.46 -18.70
N VAL A 131 4.15 -4.37 -17.37
CA VAL A 131 4.26 -5.52 -16.46
C VAL A 131 3.15 -6.54 -16.68
N TRP A 132 1.93 -6.09 -16.99
CA TRP A 132 0.76 -6.95 -17.25
C TRP A 132 0.77 -7.67 -18.61
N GLN A 133 1.73 -7.35 -19.47
CA GLN A 133 1.92 -8.02 -20.75
C GLN A 133 3.15 -8.94 -20.70
N SER A 134 4.17 -8.53 -19.95
CA SER A 134 5.45 -9.24 -19.91
C SER A 134 5.57 -10.28 -18.79
N MET A 135 5.03 -10.00 -17.60
CA MET A 135 5.40 -10.70 -16.36
C MET A 135 4.22 -11.29 -15.60
N LEU A 136 3.04 -10.70 -15.74
CA LEU A 136 1.83 -11.03 -14.98
C LEU A 136 0.61 -11.00 -15.91
N SER A 137 -0.41 -11.79 -15.60
CA SER A 137 -1.72 -11.72 -16.24
C SER A 137 -2.64 -10.81 -15.42
N LEU A 138 -3.32 -9.87 -16.08
CA LEU A 138 -4.26 -8.95 -15.43
C LEU A 138 -5.46 -9.71 -14.84
N GLU A 139 -6.01 -10.67 -15.58
CA GLU A 139 -7.23 -11.38 -15.16
C GLU A 139 -6.95 -12.31 -13.98
N ASP A 140 -5.80 -13.01 -13.99
CA ASP A 140 -5.40 -13.85 -12.87
C ASP A 140 -5.17 -13.02 -11.60
N THR A 141 -4.56 -11.84 -11.75
CA THR A 141 -4.33 -10.93 -10.62
C THR A 141 -5.64 -10.38 -10.08
N LYS A 142 -6.59 -10.01 -10.96
CA LYS A 142 -7.93 -9.57 -10.56
C LYS A 142 -8.66 -10.65 -9.76
N ASN A 143 -8.58 -11.92 -10.17
CA ASN A 143 -9.17 -13.03 -9.43
C ASN A 143 -8.51 -13.21 -8.05
N LYS A 144 -7.18 -13.09 -7.97
CA LYS A 144 -6.44 -13.11 -6.70
C LYS A 144 -6.84 -11.97 -5.77
N VAL A 145 -6.99 -10.75 -6.30
CA VAL A 145 -7.46 -9.58 -5.54
C VAL A 145 -8.84 -9.84 -4.95
N ALA A 146 -9.76 -10.40 -5.74
CA ALA A 146 -11.11 -10.73 -5.29
C ALA A 146 -11.08 -11.77 -4.15
N GLN A 147 -10.29 -12.83 -4.30
CA GLN A 147 -10.12 -13.87 -3.29
C GLN A 147 -9.53 -13.31 -1.99
N MET A 148 -8.48 -12.48 -2.09
CA MET A 148 -7.84 -11.88 -0.93
C MET A 148 -8.73 -10.85 -0.22
N ALA A 149 -9.54 -10.10 -0.98
CA ALA A 149 -10.52 -9.17 -0.40
C ALA A 149 -11.61 -9.93 0.39
N LEU A 150 -12.07 -11.07 -0.14
CA LEU A 150 -13.03 -11.94 0.54
C LEU A 150 -12.43 -12.56 1.80
N GLN A 151 -11.19 -13.04 1.74
CA GLN A 151 -10.53 -13.59 2.92
C GLN A 151 -10.33 -12.51 3.99
N ALA A 152 -9.92 -11.30 3.60
CA ALA A 152 -9.78 -10.18 4.54
C ALA A 152 -11.12 -9.75 5.18
N SER A 153 -12.25 -9.94 4.50
CA SER A 153 -13.56 -9.64 5.10
C SER A 153 -13.97 -10.70 6.12
N GLN A 154 -13.61 -11.97 5.90
CA GLN A 154 -13.83 -13.07 6.83
C GLN A 154 -12.94 -12.97 8.08
N ASP A 155 -11.66 -12.64 7.90
CA ASP A 155 -10.70 -12.53 9.00
C ASP A 155 -10.98 -11.35 9.94
N PHE A 156 -11.68 -10.31 9.44
CA PHE A 156 -11.97 -9.09 10.20
C PHE A 156 -13.48 -8.73 10.17
N PRO A 157 -14.36 -9.44 10.91
CA PRO A 157 -15.80 -9.14 10.94
C PRO A 157 -16.12 -7.70 11.40
N ALA A 158 -15.34 -7.17 12.35
CA ALA A 158 -15.46 -5.80 12.82
C ALA A 158 -15.14 -4.74 11.74
N LEU A 159 -14.37 -5.10 10.72
CA LEU A 159 -14.15 -4.25 9.54
C LEU A 159 -15.42 -4.18 8.72
N VAL A 160 -16.06 -5.33 8.43
CA VAL A 160 -17.34 -5.40 7.70
C VAL A 160 -18.41 -4.58 8.41
N GLU A 161 -18.52 -4.71 9.73
CA GLU A 161 -19.49 -3.94 10.51
C GLU A 161 -19.19 -2.44 10.52
N ARG A 162 -17.92 -2.05 10.61
CA ARG A 162 -17.52 -0.64 10.49
C ARG A 162 -17.84 -0.09 9.10
N LEU A 163 -17.62 -0.85 8.04
CA LEU A 163 -17.91 -0.44 6.67
C LEU A 163 -19.43 -0.34 6.43
N ARG A 164 -20.23 -1.28 6.98
CA ARG A 164 -21.71 -1.20 6.99
C ARG A 164 -22.19 0.08 7.67
N LYS A 165 -21.65 0.41 8.85
CA LYS A 165 -21.97 1.68 9.56
C LYS A 165 -21.58 2.91 8.75
N GLN A 166 -20.39 2.91 8.12
CA GLN A 166 -19.97 4.00 7.24
C GLN A 166 -20.86 4.15 6.00
N ALA A 167 -21.34 3.05 5.42
CA ALA A 167 -22.25 3.10 4.27
C ALA A 167 -23.65 3.66 4.66
N GLN A 168 -24.09 3.40 5.89
CA GLN A 168 -25.36 3.87 6.43
C GLN A 168 -25.32 5.33 6.95
N ASP A 169 -24.12 5.93 7.07
CA ASP A 169 -23.98 7.32 7.52
C ASP A 169 -24.62 8.32 6.53
N PRO A 170 -25.59 9.16 6.95
CA PRO A 170 -26.29 10.12 6.08
C PRO A 170 -25.38 11.12 5.37
N VAL A 171 -24.20 11.39 5.95
CA VAL A 171 -23.19 12.31 5.41
C VAL A 171 -22.36 11.66 4.27
N ASN A 172 -22.27 10.33 4.20
CA ASN A 172 -21.58 9.67 3.09
C ASN A 172 -22.44 9.58 1.83
N TRP A 173 -23.77 9.51 1.97
CA TRP A 173 -24.70 9.62 0.84
C TRP A 173 -24.56 10.96 0.11
N THR A 174 -24.29 12.05 0.85
CA THR A 174 -24.10 13.38 0.27
C THR A 174 -22.78 13.53 -0.48
N LEU A 175 -21.69 12.86 -0.07
CA LEU A 175 -20.44 12.83 -0.84
C LEU A 175 -20.56 12.05 -2.15
N ALA A 176 -21.24 10.89 -2.14
CA ALA A 176 -21.53 10.15 -3.36
C ALA A 176 -22.50 10.92 -4.30
N ALA A 177 -23.44 11.68 -3.73
CA ALA A 177 -24.31 12.58 -4.47
C ALA A 177 -23.56 13.80 -5.03
N LEU A 178 -22.57 14.34 -4.30
CA LEU A 178 -21.69 15.43 -4.75
C LEU A 178 -20.77 14.98 -5.90
N ALA A 179 -20.18 13.78 -5.81
CA ALA A 179 -19.37 13.20 -6.88
C ALA A 179 -20.21 12.95 -8.16
N LYS A 180 -21.47 12.53 -8.01
CA LYS A 180 -22.42 12.43 -9.14
C LYS A 180 -22.85 13.81 -9.68
N ALA A 181 -22.92 14.83 -8.84
CA ALA A 181 -23.27 16.20 -9.25
C ALA A 181 -22.13 16.91 -10.00
N GLU A 182 -20.86 16.63 -9.68
CA GLU A 182 -19.70 17.16 -10.42
C GLU A 182 -19.55 16.56 -11.83
N ALA A 183 -20.08 15.34 -12.06
CA ALA A 183 -20.07 14.68 -13.36
C ALA A 183 -21.24 15.07 -14.29
N ALA A 184 -22.21 15.85 -13.81
CA ALA A 184 -23.36 16.28 -14.59
C ALA A 184 -23.09 17.60 -15.34
N PRO A 185 -23.47 17.73 -16.63
CA PRO A 185 -23.35 19.00 -17.34
C PRO A 185 -24.25 20.07 -16.69
N LYS A 186 -23.66 21.22 -16.32
CA LYS A 186 -24.34 22.31 -15.62
C LYS A 186 -25.62 22.74 -16.36
N PRO A 187 -26.81 22.68 -15.74
CA PRO A 187 -27.99 23.29 -16.32
C PRO A 187 -27.90 24.82 -16.18
N ARG A 188 -28.28 25.51 -17.26
CA ARG A 188 -28.39 26.97 -17.35
C ARG A 188 -29.39 27.48 -16.31
N GLY A 189 -28.98 28.50 -15.57
CA GLY A 189 -29.75 29.10 -14.50
C GLY A 189 -31.09 29.67 -14.96
N ARG A 190 -32.10 29.55 -14.10
CA ARG A 190 -33.31 30.37 -14.16
C ARG A 190 -33.61 30.86 -12.75
N GLY A 191 -33.39 32.16 -12.55
CA GLY A 191 -33.65 32.86 -11.30
C GLY A 191 -35.15 32.91 -11.00
N GLY A 192 -35.49 32.66 -9.73
CA GLY A 192 -36.85 32.69 -9.23
C GLY A 192 -36.89 33.18 -7.79
N ARG A 193 -37.14 34.49 -7.66
CA ARG A 193 -37.85 35.22 -6.59
C ARG A 193 -37.67 34.80 -5.12
N GLY A 194 -37.11 35.75 -4.36
CA GLY A 194 -37.11 35.75 -2.91
C GLY A 194 -38.49 36.02 -2.30
N GLY A 195 -38.76 35.32 -1.20
CA GLY A 195 -39.84 35.61 -0.26
C GLY A 195 -39.27 35.84 1.13
N ARG A 196 -39.46 37.04 1.67
CA ARG A 196 -39.19 37.40 3.05
C ARG A 196 -40.36 36.94 3.93
N GLY A 197 -40.08 36.33 5.08
CA GLY A 197 -41.07 36.08 6.13
C GLY A 197 -40.39 35.94 7.48
N ARG A 198 -40.46 36.99 8.31
CA ARG A 198 -40.04 37.02 9.72
C ARG A 198 -41.17 36.48 10.59
N GLY A 199 -40.84 35.74 11.65
CA GLY A 199 -41.78 35.41 12.74
C GLY A 199 -41.05 34.90 13.98
N ARG A 200 -40.92 35.76 14.99
CA ARG A 200 -40.50 35.46 16.37
C ARG A 200 -41.66 34.83 17.14
N ALA A 201 -41.39 33.88 18.05
CA ALA A 201 -42.09 33.76 19.33
C ALA A 201 -41.24 32.96 20.33
N ARG A 202 -41.35 33.32 21.61
CA ARG A 202 -40.52 32.98 22.78
C ARG A 202 -41.49 32.65 23.93
N ALA A 203 -41.27 31.54 24.67
CA ALA A 203 -41.74 31.27 26.06
C ALA A 203 -41.15 29.89 26.47
N GLN A 204 -40.19 29.76 27.41
CA GLN A 204 -40.22 29.81 28.89
C GLN A 204 -41.10 28.75 29.60
N SER A 205 -40.48 27.76 30.25
CA SER A 205 -40.52 27.50 31.71
C SER A 205 -39.81 26.18 32.11
N ASP A 206 -39.06 26.26 33.23
CA ASP A 206 -38.18 25.28 33.93
C ASP A 206 -38.93 24.08 34.59
N PRO A 207 -38.34 23.13 35.38
CA PRO A 207 -36.96 23.01 35.93
C PRO A 207 -36.28 21.61 35.91
N ALA A 208 -35.01 21.57 36.32
CA ALA A 208 -34.14 20.39 36.52
C ALA A 208 -34.55 19.52 37.75
N PRO A 209 -34.01 18.28 37.92
CA PRO A 209 -32.72 18.16 38.65
C PRO A 209 -31.79 16.96 38.31
N LYS A 210 -30.48 17.19 38.53
CA LYS A 210 -29.44 16.33 39.15
C LYS A 210 -29.41 14.81 38.85
N SER A 211 -28.25 14.28 38.39
CA SER A 211 -27.21 13.73 39.29
C SER A 211 -26.09 12.94 38.58
N ARG A 212 -24.87 13.19 39.06
CA ARG A 212 -23.74 12.29 39.33
C ARG A 212 -23.19 11.37 38.22
N CYS A 213 -22.02 11.80 37.75
CA CYS A 213 -20.95 10.98 37.22
C CYS A 213 -20.47 9.98 38.30
N ALA A 214 -20.45 8.69 37.97
CA ALA A 214 -19.77 7.65 38.72
C ALA A 214 -18.65 7.08 37.84
N SER A 215 -17.43 7.52 38.12
CA SER A 215 -16.19 6.83 37.76
C SER A 215 -15.96 5.66 38.71
N GLU A 216 -15.32 4.61 38.20
CA GLU A 216 -14.82 3.40 38.87
C GLU A 216 -15.74 2.16 38.92
N ALA A 217 -15.50 1.26 37.96
CA ALA A 217 -15.47 -0.21 38.06
C ALA A 217 -15.23 -0.74 36.63
N ALA A 218 -14.34 -1.66 36.29
CA ALA A 218 -13.36 -2.44 37.01
C ALA A 218 -12.30 -2.88 35.98
N LEU A 219 -11.03 -2.85 36.37
CA LEU A 219 -9.98 -3.61 35.72
C LEU A 219 -10.22 -5.09 36.07
N GLN A 220 -10.56 -5.90 35.09
CA GLN A 220 -10.33 -7.34 35.16
C GLN A 220 -9.64 -7.80 33.88
N GLU A 221 -8.43 -8.32 34.11
CA GLU A 221 -7.67 -9.15 33.18
C GLU A 221 -8.53 -10.33 32.74
N THR A 222 -8.61 -10.57 31.43
CA THR A 222 -9.00 -11.88 30.91
C THR A 222 -7.88 -12.41 30.04
N THR A 223 -7.27 -13.47 30.56
CA THR A 223 -6.37 -14.41 29.88
C THR A 223 -6.99 -14.96 28.59
N PRO A 224 -6.19 -15.31 27.57
CA PRO A 224 -6.70 -15.97 26.38
C PRO A 224 -6.99 -17.44 26.71
N SER A 225 -8.26 -17.76 26.99
CA SER A 225 -8.72 -19.15 27.01
C SER A 225 -8.72 -19.69 25.59
N GLY A 226 -8.03 -20.80 25.41
CA GLY A 226 -8.03 -21.57 24.18
C GLY A 226 -9.36 -22.30 23.94
N HIS A 227 -9.31 -23.00 22.81
CA HIS A 227 -10.27 -23.95 22.24
C HIS A 227 -11.37 -23.39 21.33
N ASN A 228 -11.27 -23.76 20.05
CA ASN A 228 -12.22 -24.74 19.54
C ASN A 228 -11.56 -25.63 18.46
N LEU A 229 -11.08 -26.80 18.89
CA LEU A 229 -10.85 -27.92 18.00
C LEU A 229 -12.22 -28.37 17.50
N LYS A 230 -12.45 -28.28 16.18
CA LYS A 230 -13.66 -28.80 15.54
C LYS A 230 -13.79 -30.30 15.84
N ARG A 231 -14.68 -30.67 16.77
CA ARG A 231 -15.10 -32.06 16.93
C ARG A 231 -15.87 -32.47 15.68
N ARG A 232 -15.35 -33.44 14.92
CA ARG A 232 -16.13 -34.14 13.89
C ARG A 232 -17.27 -34.86 14.59
N ARG A 233 -18.52 -34.43 14.40
CA ARG A 233 -19.70 -35.17 14.86
C ARG A 233 -20.10 -36.20 13.82
N LEU A 234 -20.35 -37.42 14.28
CA LEU A 234 -20.97 -38.49 13.50
C LEU A 234 -22.39 -38.07 13.14
N GLN A 235 -22.79 -38.32 11.89
CA GLN A 235 -24.13 -38.00 11.39
C GLN A 235 -25.16 -38.96 12.01
N PRO A 236 -26.33 -38.47 12.49
CA PRO A 236 -27.41 -39.30 12.99
C PRO A 236 -27.95 -40.24 11.93
N GLN A 237 -28.06 -41.54 12.24
CA GLN A 237 -28.66 -42.54 11.34
C GLN A 237 -30.07 -42.98 11.77
N THR A 238 -30.68 -42.39 12.81
CA THR A 238 -32.01 -42.82 13.28
C THR A 238 -32.92 -41.67 13.72
N SER A 239 -34.23 -41.87 13.54
CA SER A 239 -35.31 -40.93 13.84
C SER A 239 -35.45 -40.56 15.33
N ALA A 240 -34.83 -41.32 16.24
CA ALA A 240 -34.83 -41.01 17.67
C ALA A 240 -33.89 -39.85 18.04
N GLU A 241 -32.79 -39.66 17.29
CA GLU A 241 -31.84 -38.56 17.54
C GLU A 241 -32.36 -37.20 17.02
N GLU A 242 -33.15 -37.22 15.95
CA GLU A 242 -33.81 -36.03 15.38
C GLU A 242 -34.85 -35.42 16.33
N TRP A 243 -35.57 -36.26 17.08
CA TRP A 243 -36.53 -35.81 18.10
C TRP A 243 -35.86 -35.23 19.36
N LEU A 244 -34.72 -35.80 19.77
CA LEU A 244 -34.07 -35.42 21.02
C LEU A 244 -33.23 -34.13 20.92
N PHE A 245 -32.66 -33.83 19.74
CA PHE A 245 -31.75 -32.71 19.54
C PHE A 245 -32.24 -31.64 18.56
N GLY A 246 -33.38 -31.86 17.89
CA GLY A 246 -33.90 -30.97 16.85
C GLY A 246 -33.15 -31.12 15.51
N GLN A 247 -33.79 -30.70 14.41
CA GLN A 247 -33.15 -30.71 13.09
C GLN A 247 -31.93 -29.77 13.08
N PRO A 248 -30.83 -30.13 12.39
CA PRO A 248 -29.73 -29.19 12.17
C PRO A 248 -30.27 -27.99 11.38
N GLU A 249 -29.95 -26.78 11.82
CA GLU A 249 -30.44 -25.51 11.27
C GLU A 249 -29.99 -25.31 9.82
N GLN A 250 -30.74 -25.89 8.86
CA GLN A 250 -30.53 -25.65 7.44
C GLN A 250 -30.67 -24.16 7.08
N GLN A 251 -31.48 -23.41 7.85
CA GLN A 251 -31.66 -21.97 7.67
C GLN A 251 -30.42 -21.15 8.06
N GLU A 252 -29.63 -21.55 9.06
CA GLU A 252 -28.42 -20.81 9.43
C GLU A 252 -27.30 -20.99 8.39
N GLU A 253 -27.12 -22.19 7.84
CA GLU A 253 -26.13 -22.43 6.76
C GLU A 253 -26.51 -21.69 5.46
N GLU A 254 -27.80 -21.67 5.10
CA GLU A 254 -28.28 -20.99 3.88
C GLU A 254 -28.18 -19.45 3.99
N VAL A 255 -28.47 -18.87 5.15
CA VAL A 255 -28.33 -17.43 5.41
C VAL A 255 -26.86 -17.00 5.40
N VAL A 256 -25.95 -17.81 5.97
CA VAL A 256 -24.51 -17.53 5.97
C VAL A 256 -23.91 -17.61 4.56
N LEU A 257 -24.37 -18.56 3.73
CA LEU A 257 -23.94 -18.69 2.33
C LEU A 257 -24.43 -17.50 1.47
N ALA A 258 -25.68 -17.07 1.65
CA ALA A 258 -26.24 -15.90 0.97
C ALA A 258 -25.46 -14.61 1.29
N ASP A 259 -25.01 -14.44 2.54
CA ASP A 259 -24.19 -13.31 2.98
C ASP A 259 -22.79 -13.31 2.32
N VAL A 260 -22.18 -14.48 2.12
CA VAL A 260 -20.86 -14.60 1.46
C VAL A 260 -20.96 -14.25 -0.03
N ASP A 261 -22.01 -14.70 -0.72
CA ASP A 261 -22.19 -14.43 -2.14
C ASP A 261 -22.54 -12.96 -2.41
N ALA A 262 -23.30 -12.31 -1.52
CA ALA A 262 -23.51 -10.86 -1.57
C ALA A 262 -22.19 -10.08 -1.45
N VAL A 263 -21.28 -10.51 -0.56
CA VAL A 263 -19.94 -9.90 -0.42
C VAL A 263 -19.10 -10.10 -1.68
N LYS A 264 -19.10 -11.30 -2.26
CA LYS A 264 -18.40 -11.57 -3.53
C LYS A 264 -18.91 -10.68 -4.65
N GLN A 265 -20.23 -10.52 -4.76
CA GLN A 265 -20.84 -9.65 -5.76
C GLN A 265 -20.38 -8.20 -5.57
N GLN A 266 -20.43 -7.68 -4.34
CA GLN A 266 -19.99 -6.32 -4.06
C GLN A 266 -18.50 -6.11 -4.37
N ILE A 267 -17.63 -7.08 -4.07
CA ILE A 267 -16.21 -7.03 -4.44
C ILE A 267 -16.03 -6.98 -5.97
N SER A 268 -16.81 -7.76 -6.72
CA SER A 268 -16.76 -7.76 -8.19
C SER A 268 -17.20 -6.42 -8.80
N GLU A 269 -18.20 -5.77 -8.19
CA GLU A 269 -18.67 -4.44 -8.57
C GLU A 269 -17.61 -3.37 -8.24
N GLU A 270 -16.99 -3.44 -7.06
CA GLU A 270 -15.86 -2.58 -6.67
C GLU A 270 -14.68 -2.71 -7.64
N LEU A 271 -14.30 -3.93 -8.01
CA LEU A 271 -13.23 -4.18 -8.98
C LEU A 271 -13.55 -3.55 -10.35
N THR A 272 -14.78 -3.72 -10.81
CA THR A 272 -15.25 -3.12 -12.06
C THR A 272 -15.22 -1.60 -12.00
N CYS A 273 -15.63 -1.02 -10.87
CA CYS A 273 -15.56 0.42 -10.63
C CYS A 273 -14.10 0.92 -10.60
N TYR A 274 -13.23 0.23 -9.85
CA TYR A 274 -11.80 0.53 -9.74
C TYR A 274 -11.08 0.54 -11.10
N LEU A 275 -11.37 -0.43 -11.97
CA LEU A 275 -10.80 -0.50 -13.31
C LEU A 275 -11.31 0.64 -14.22
N ARG A 276 -12.56 1.10 -14.03
CA ARG A 276 -13.12 2.25 -14.76
C ARG A 276 -12.56 3.59 -14.29
N LEU A 277 -12.21 3.72 -13.01
CA LEU A 277 -11.60 4.93 -12.43
C LEU A 277 -10.18 5.24 -12.96
N GLY A 278 -9.71 4.49 -13.96
CA GLY A 278 -8.34 4.49 -14.45
C GLY A 278 -7.68 5.87 -14.53
N HIS A 279 -6.45 5.93 -14.05
CA HIS A 279 -5.55 7.10 -14.06
C HIS A 279 -5.94 8.33 -13.21
N ALA A 280 -6.97 8.27 -12.37
CA ALA A 280 -7.28 9.41 -11.48
C ALA A 280 -6.20 9.68 -10.39
N SER A 281 -5.25 8.76 -10.18
CA SER A 281 -4.07 9.01 -9.36
C SER A 281 -3.05 9.82 -10.16
N GLN A 282 -3.11 11.15 -10.01
CA GLN A 282 -2.04 12.03 -10.46
C GLN A 282 -0.70 11.50 -9.95
N LEU A 283 0.34 11.58 -10.79
CA LEU A 283 1.69 11.03 -10.56
C LEU A 283 2.35 11.49 -9.23
N GLY A 284 1.79 12.52 -8.57
CA GLY A 284 2.22 13.04 -7.27
C GLY A 284 1.31 12.72 -6.06
N SER A 285 0.22 11.96 -6.24
CA SER A 285 -0.65 11.53 -5.13
C SER A 285 -0.19 10.20 -4.54
N SER A 286 -0.10 10.11 -3.21
CA SER A 286 0.29 8.86 -2.56
C SER A 286 -0.82 7.81 -2.71
N PRO A 287 -0.52 6.54 -3.05
CA PRO A 287 -1.54 5.50 -3.20
C PRO A 287 -2.45 5.37 -1.98
N LEU A 288 -1.89 5.56 -0.78
CA LEU A 288 -2.68 5.56 0.46
C LEU A 288 -3.68 6.72 0.56
N SER A 289 -3.37 7.90 0.04
CA SER A 289 -4.32 9.02 0.02
C SER A 289 -5.51 8.72 -0.88
N PHE A 290 -5.27 8.10 -2.03
CA PHE A 290 -6.32 7.64 -2.94
C PHE A 290 -7.28 6.67 -2.24
N TRP A 291 -6.75 5.61 -1.63
CA TRP A 291 -7.56 4.61 -0.91
C TRP A 291 -8.26 5.18 0.32
N LYS A 292 -7.66 6.17 0.99
CA LYS A 292 -8.29 6.86 2.12
C LYS A 292 -9.51 7.67 1.68
N ASN A 293 -9.40 8.37 0.55
CA ASN A 293 -10.47 9.24 0.04
C ASN A 293 -11.63 8.44 -0.55
N ARG A 294 -11.36 7.26 -1.13
CA ARG A 294 -12.36 6.40 -1.76
C ARG A 294 -12.83 5.23 -0.90
N ARG A 295 -12.56 5.27 0.40
CA ARG A 295 -12.93 4.19 1.32
C ARG A 295 -14.44 3.94 1.38
N SER A 296 -15.27 4.97 1.19
CA SER A 296 -16.73 4.84 1.14
C SER A 296 -17.22 4.21 -0.17
N GLU A 297 -16.54 4.49 -1.28
CA GLU A 297 -16.88 3.98 -2.61
C GLU A 297 -16.36 2.56 -2.86
N LEU A 298 -15.18 2.25 -2.32
CA LEU A 298 -14.45 0.99 -2.50
C LEU A 298 -14.06 0.39 -1.13
N PRO A 299 -15.05 0.00 -0.29
CA PRO A 299 -14.81 -0.40 1.09
C PRO A 299 -13.96 -1.68 1.23
N PHE A 300 -14.17 -2.70 0.41
CA PHE A 300 -13.39 -3.94 0.51
C PHE A 300 -11.98 -3.78 -0.07
N LEU A 301 -11.85 -3.14 -1.24
CA LEU A 301 -10.55 -2.92 -1.87
C LEU A 301 -9.67 -1.96 -1.07
N SER A 302 -10.25 -0.89 -0.48
CA SER A 302 -9.49 0.04 0.35
C SER A 302 -8.97 -0.60 1.64
N ALA A 303 -9.71 -1.55 2.20
CA ALA A 303 -9.25 -2.32 3.35
C ALA A 303 -8.10 -3.25 2.97
N LEU A 304 -8.23 -3.98 1.87
CA LEU A 304 -7.15 -4.82 1.35
C LEU A 304 -5.88 -4.00 1.05
N ALA A 305 -6.02 -2.88 0.34
CA ALA A 305 -4.91 -2.00 0.01
C ALA A 305 -4.16 -1.50 1.26
N ARG A 306 -4.87 -1.20 2.34
CA ARG A 306 -4.25 -0.82 3.62
C ARG A 306 -3.43 -1.95 4.24
N ILE A 307 -3.91 -3.19 4.17
CA ILE A 307 -3.19 -4.36 4.67
C ILE A 307 -1.93 -4.57 3.83
N ILE A 308 -2.07 -4.62 2.51
CA ILE A 308 -0.96 -4.87 1.59
C ILE A 308 0.12 -3.77 1.67
N TYR A 309 -0.28 -2.51 1.71
CA TYR A 309 0.67 -1.38 1.80
C TYR A 309 1.28 -1.18 3.19
N SER A 310 0.85 -1.95 4.20
CA SER A 310 1.54 -2.00 5.50
C SER A 310 2.81 -2.85 5.46
N ILE A 311 2.94 -3.72 4.45
CA ILE A 311 4.10 -4.59 4.26
C ILE A 311 5.28 -3.73 3.76
N PRO A 312 6.40 -3.67 4.50
CA PRO A 312 7.60 -2.98 4.03
C PRO A 312 8.23 -3.75 2.86
N ALA A 313 8.63 -3.04 1.80
CA ALA A 313 9.30 -3.66 0.65
C ALA A 313 10.79 -3.97 0.89
N SER A 314 11.39 -3.36 1.92
CA SER A 314 12.83 -3.50 2.21
C SER A 314 13.11 -3.37 3.71
N THR A 315 14.14 -4.09 4.16
CA THR A 315 14.72 -3.97 5.51
C THR A 315 15.57 -2.72 5.67
N ALA A 316 15.88 -1.98 4.60
CA ALA A 316 16.76 -0.82 4.63
C ALA A 316 16.33 0.26 5.65
N ALA A 317 15.03 0.46 5.87
CA ALA A 317 14.56 1.39 6.89
C ALA A 317 14.94 0.93 8.32
N LEU A 318 14.93 -0.37 8.58
CA LEU A 318 15.39 -0.95 9.85
C LEU A 318 16.91 -0.90 9.93
N GLU A 319 17.63 -1.17 8.84
CA GLU A 319 19.09 -1.10 8.79
C GLU A 319 19.60 0.32 9.05
N ARG A 320 18.95 1.35 8.49
CA ARG A 320 19.25 2.75 8.81
C ARG A 320 19.01 3.07 10.28
N LEU A 321 17.91 2.58 10.85
CA LEU A 321 17.60 2.74 12.27
C LEU A 321 18.68 2.07 13.14
N PHE A 322 19.09 0.84 12.81
CA PHE A 322 20.13 0.11 13.55
C PHE A 322 21.52 0.71 13.34
N SER A 323 21.82 1.24 12.16
CA SER A 323 23.08 1.96 11.89
C SER A 323 23.17 3.24 12.73
N ALA A 324 22.07 3.99 12.83
CA ALA A 324 21.98 5.15 13.71
C ALA A 324 22.08 4.74 15.19
N ALA A 325 21.40 3.66 15.58
CA ALA A 325 21.44 3.12 16.93
C ALA A 325 22.83 2.58 17.32
N GLY A 326 23.60 2.05 16.37
CA GLY A 326 24.96 1.53 16.60
C GLY A 326 25.93 2.58 17.15
N ARG A 327 25.68 3.87 16.89
CA ARG A 327 26.44 4.96 17.53
C ARG A 327 26.11 5.11 19.02
N ALA A 328 24.86 4.87 19.41
CA ALA A 328 24.39 4.97 20.79
C ALA A 328 24.63 3.67 21.59
N VAL A 329 24.50 2.52 20.93
CA VAL A 329 24.70 1.16 21.44
C VAL A 329 26.00 0.63 20.85
N CYS A 330 27.13 1.21 21.28
CA CYS A 330 28.46 0.83 20.81
C CYS A 330 29.28 0.14 21.92
N HIS A 331 30.36 -0.54 21.53
CA HIS A 331 31.33 -1.14 22.46
C HIS A 331 31.88 -0.14 23.49
N ARG A 332 31.90 1.17 23.18
CA ARG A 332 32.33 2.23 24.11
C ARG A 332 31.32 2.52 25.24
N ARG A 333 30.10 1.96 25.17
CA ARG A 333 29.08 2.03 26.23
C ARG A 333 28.55 0.62 26.58
N PRO A 334 29.41 -0.29 27.07
CA PRO A 334 29.08 -1.71 27.22
C PRO A 334 28.07 -2.00 28.36
N ARG A 335 27.81 -1.02 29.24
CA ARG A 335 26.91 -1.18 30.40
C ARG A 335 25.43 -0.94 30.08
N LEU A 336 25.07 -0.70 28.82
CA LEU A 336 23.67 -0.50 28.44
C LEU A 336 22.94 -1.84 28.38
N ASN A 337 22.00 -2.06 29.31
CA ASN A 337 21.15 -3.24 29.32
C ASN A 337 20.33 -3.34 28.00
N VAL A 338 20.24 -4.55 27.42
CA VAL A 338 19.49 -4.87 26.19
C VAL A 338 18.07 -4.29 26.19
N ARG A 339 17.33 -4.39 27.31
CA ARG A 339 15.98 -3.83 27.42
C ARG A 339 15.96 -2.30 27.33
N LYS A 340 16.96 -1.64 27.91
CA LYS A 340 17.11 -0.17 27.84
C LYS A 340 17.50 0.27 26.44
N ALA A 341 18.40 -0.47 25.77
CA ALA A 341 18.77 -0.23 24.38
C ALA A 341 17.54 -0.32 23.45
N ALA A 342 16.73 -1.39 23.58
CA ALA A 342 15.51 -1.55 22.80
C ALA A 342 14.52 -0.39 23.00
N LYS A 343 14.28 0.03 24.25
CA LYS A 343 13.42 1.20 24.56
C LYS A 343 13.95 2.49 23.94
N LEU A 344 15.26 2.69 23.92
CA LEU A 344 15.88 3.88 23.34
C LEU A 344 15.74 3.92 21.82
N ILE A 345 15.96 2.77 21.16
CA ILE A 345 15.74 2.62 19.70
C ILE A 345 14.26 2.87 19.37
N PHE A 346 13.35 2.29 20.13
CA PHE A 346 11.91 2.48 19.97
C PHE A 346 11.49 3.96 20.15
N ALA A 347 11.95 4.61 21.21
CA ALA A 347 11.66 6.02 21.46
C ALA A 347 12.21 6.92 20.34
N HIS A 348 13.45 6.68 19.90
CA HIS A 348 14.06 7.40 18.79
C HIS A 348 13.27 7.23 17.49
N ALA A 349 12.87 6.00 17.17
CA ALA A 349 12.08 5.67 15.99
C ALA A 349 10.71 6.37 15.97
N ASN A 350 10.08 6.54 17.12
CA ASN A 350 8.79 7.23 17.24
C ASN A 350 8.92 8.75 17.15
N VAL A 351 9.94 9.33 17.80
CA VAL A 351 10.24 10.77 17.71
C VAL A 351 10.58 11.15 16.26
N ALA A 352 11.42 10.36 15.58
CA ALA A 352 11.75 10.59 14.17
C ALA A 352 10.52 10.55 13.25
N ARG A 353 9.52 9.72 13.58
CA ARG A 353 8.24 9.64 12.85
C ARG A 353 7.20 10.66 13.31
N ASN A 354 7.55 11.58 14.21
CA ASN A 354 6.63 12.52 14.86
C ASN A 354 5.42 11.84 15.54
N ILE A 355 5.57 10.58 15.94
CA ILE A 355 4.58 9.84 16.71
C ILE A 355 4.84 10.17 18.18
N THR A 356 4.38 11.35 18.59
CA THR A 356 4.29 11.69 20.01
C THR A 356 2.93 11.21 20.49
N GLY A 357 2.84 10.64 21.70
CA GLY A 357 1.60 10.09 22.27
C GLY A 357 0.47 11.10 22.49
N ARG A 358 0.55 12.30 21.94
CA ARG A 358 -0.53 13.28 21.90
C ARG A 358 -1.38 13.06 20.65
N ILE A 359 -2.40 12.22 20.78
CA ILE A 359 -3.58 12.29 19.92
C ILE A 359 -4.13 13.71 20.08
N GLY A 360 -3.91 14.61 19.11
CA GLY A 360 -4.65 15.88 19.02
C GLY A 360 -3.89 17.22 19.14
N ALA A 361 -2.55 17.27 19.17
CA ALA A 361 -1.87 18.57 19.08
C ALA A 361 -1.47 18.89 17.64
N LYS A 362 -2.28 19.72 16.96
CA LYS A 362 -1.85 20.44 15.74
C LYS A 362 -0.52 21.15 16.04
N LYS A 363 0.41 21.14 15.08
CA LYS A 363 1.62 22.01 15.14
C LYS A 363 1.18 23.45 15.44
N PRO A 364 1.86 24.18 16.34
CA PRO A 364 1.76 25.63 16.29
C PRO A 364 2.34 26.06 14.94
N VAL A 365 1.58 26.89 14.23
CA VAL A 365 2.09 27.61 13.06
C VAL A 365 3.17 28.53 13.61
N GLU A 366 4.40 28.38 13.13
CA GLU A 366 5.46 29.35 13.38
C GLU A 366 5.11 30.61 12.58
N GLU A 367 4.91 31.73 13.29
CA GLU A 367 4.87 33.08 12.74
C GLU A 367 6.26 33.58 12.37
#